data_AF-A0A6P1CWL5-F1
#
_entry.id   AF-A0A6P1CWL5-F1
#
_cell.length_a   1.000
_cell.length_b   1.000
_cell.length_c   1.000
_cell.angle_alpha   90.00
_cell.angle_beta   90.00
_cell.angle_gamma   90.00
#
_symmetry.space_group_name_H-M   'P 1'
#
loop_
_entity.id
_entity.type
_entity.pdbx_description
1 polymer ?
#
loop_
_entity_poly.entity_id
_entity_poly.type
_entity_poly.pdbx_seq_one_letter_code
_entity_poly.pdbx_strand_id
1 'polypeptide(L)' 'MSAWETDVLVLGGGPAGTWAAVSAATAGARVILADKARCGASGPTAAGRTSLWNVEPGPARAEA' A
#
# COMPACT_ATOMS: atom_id res chain seq x y z
N MET A 1 -14.64 7.06 -21.02
CA MET A 1 -14.13 6.87 -19.65
C MET A 1 -15.25 6.29 -18.81
N SER A 2 -15.03 5.18 -18.14
CA SER A 2 -15.99 4.68 -17.14
C SER A 2 -15.78 5.44 -15.82
N ALA A 3 -16.88 5.87 -15.20
CA ALA A 3 -16.86 6.43 -13.86
C ALA A 3 -16.88 5.30 -12.82
N TRP A 4 -16.09 5.45 -11.76
CA TRP A 4 -16.05 4.51 -10.64
C TRP A 4 -16.54 5.22 -9.39
N GLU A 5 -17.48 4.60 -8.68
CA GLU A 5 -17.99 5.09 -7.39
C GLU A 5 -17.61 4.12 -6.29
N THR A 6 -17.28 4.65 -5.11
CA THR A 6 -16.85 3.87 -3.95
C THR A 6 -16.99 4.74 -2.70
N ASP A 7 -17.17 4.11 -1.54
CA ASP A 7 -17.15 4.83 -0.27
C ASP A 7 -15.70 5.14 0.15
N VAL A 8 -14.78 4.21 -0.13
CA VAL A 8 -13.34 4.34 0.15
C VAL A 8 -12.50 3.98 -1.06
N LEU A 9 -11.61 4.90 -1.47
CA LEU A 9 -10.57 4.68 -2.47
C LEU A 9 -9.22 4.49 -1.77
N VAL A 10 -8.57 3.34 -1.98
CA VAL A 10 -7.23 3.05 -1.49
C VAL A 10 -6.24 3.07 -2.65
N LEU A 11 -5.22 3.92 -2.57
CA LEU A 11 -4.16 4.03 -3.57
C LEU A 11 -2.88 3.35 -3.06
N GLY A 12 -2.54 2.22 -3.68
CA GLY A 12 -1.39 1.38 -3.34
C GLY A 12 -1.78 0.11 -2.59
N GLY A 13 -1.37 -1.04 -3.10
CA GLY A 13 -1.59 -2.38 -2.53
C GLY A 13 -0.36 -2.95 -1.84
N GLY A 14 0.47 -2.11 -1.24
CA GLY A 14 1.41 -2.54 -0.22
C GLY A 14 0.67 -3.02 1.05
N PRO A 15 1.37 -3.55 2.07
CA PRO A 15 0.73 -4.13 3.25
C PRO A 15 -0.21 -3.14 3.96
N ALA A 16 0.20 -1.88 4.12
CA ALA A 16 -0.63 -0.85 4.74
C ALA A 16 -1.93 -0.60 3.94
N GLY A 17 -1.83 -0.46 2.62
CA GLY A 17 -2.99 -0.21 1.77
C GLY A 17 -3.94 -1.42 1.71
N THR A 18 -3.39 -2.63 1.59
CA THR A 18 -4.19 -3.86 1.63
C THR A 18 -4.91 -4.03 2.97
N TRP A 19 -4.24 -3.77 4.10
CA TRP A 19 -4.89 -3.79 5.42
C TRP A 19 -5.97 -2.71 5.54
N ALA A 20 -5.73 -1.49 5.07
CA ALA A 20 -6.74 -0.44 5.06
C ALA A 20 -7.97 -0.84 4.22
N ALA A 21 -7.75 -1.42 3.04
CA ALA A 21 -8.83 -1.88 2.16
C ALA A 21 -9.65 -3.01 2.81
N VAL A 22 -8.99 -4.01 3.41
CA VAL A 22 -9.65 -5.10 4.12
C VAL A 22 -10.45 -4.57 5.30
N SER A 23 -9.86 -3.72 6.15
CA SER A 23 -10.55 -3.15 7.31
C SER A 23 -11.79 -2.33 6.90
N ALA A 24 -11.69 -1.49 5.86
CA ALA A 24 -12.83 -0.73 5.35
C ALA A 24 -13.93 -1.65 4.78
N ALA A 25 -13.55 -2.68 4.02
CA ALA A 25 -14.49 -3.65 3.48
C ALA A 25 -15.18 -4.47 4.60
N THR A 26 -14.44 -4.89 5.64
CA THR A 26 -15.00 -5.57 6.81
C THR A 26 -15.96 -4.68 7.60
N ALA A 27 -15.77 -3.36 7.57
CA ALA A 27 -16.70 -2.39 8.14
C ALA A 27 -17.94 -2.12 7.27
N GLY A 28 -18.05 -2.77 6.09
CA GLY A 28 -19.22 -2.68 5.20
C GLY A 28 -19.10 -1.63 4.09
N ALA A 29 -17.95 -0.98 3.91
CA ALA A 29 -17.74 -0.01 2.84
C ALA A 29 -17.56 -0.69 1.47
N ARG A 30 -18.05 -0.06 0.39
CA ARG A 30 -17.60 -0.34 -0.97
C ARG A 30 -16.20 0.23 -1.14
N VAL A 31 -15.24 -0.63 -1.41
CA VAL A 31 -13.82 -0.27 -1.52
C VAL A 31 -13.31 -0.52 -2.94
N ILE A 32 -12.59 0.47 -3.48
CA ILE A 32 -11.74 0.30 -4.66
C ILE A 32 -10.29 0.44 -4.20
N LEU A 33 -9.49 -0.60 -4.44
CA LEU A 33 -8.04 -0.54 -4.31
C LEU A 33 -7.42 -0.44 -5.70
N ALA A 34 -6.71 0.65 -5.96
CA ALA A 34 -5.94 0.82 -7.18
C ALA A 34 -4.45 0.70 -6.85
N ASP A 35 -3.79 -0.25 -7.50
CA ASP A 35 -2.35 -0.42 -7.44
C ASP A 35 -1.77 -0.22 -8.85
N LYS A 36 -0.67 0.53 -8.94
CA LYS A 36 0.09 0.69 -10.19
C LYS A 36 0.73 -0.63 -10.62
N ALA A 37 1.05 -1.49 -9.66
CA ALA A 37 1.69 -2.78 -9.84
C ALA A 37 0.80 -3.89 -9.27
N ARG A 38 1.39 -4.92 -8.67
CA ARG A 38 0.66 -6.08 -8.17
C ARG A 38 0.29 -5.88 -6.70
N CYS A 39 -1.01 -5.83 -6.39
CA CYS A 39 -1.48 -5.80 -5.01
C CYS A 39 -0.88 -6.95 -4.18
N GLY A 40 -0.46 -6.66 -2.95
CA GLY A 40 0.26 -7.54 -2.04
C GLY A 40 1.77 -7.63 -2.29
N ALA A 41 2.25 -7.15 -3.44
CA ALA A 41 3.65 -7.21 -3.85
C ALA A 41 4.10 -5.88 -4.48
N SER A 42 3.60 -4.76 -3.95
CA SER A 42 3.93 -3.40 -4.41
C SER A 42 4.51 -2.55 -3.28
N GLY A 43 5.20 -1.47 -3.66
CA GLY A 43 5.90 -0.59 -2.72
C GLY A 43 7.24 -1.16 -2.24
N PRO A 44 7.86 -0.55 -1.21
CA PRO A 44 9.19 -0.95 -0.71
C PRO A 44 9.22 -2.38 -0.18
N THR A 45 8.07 -2.95 0.15
CA THR A 45 7.94 -4.34 0.62
C THR A 45 7.88 -5.37 -0.51
N ALA A 46 7.83 -4.94 -1.77
CA ALA A 46 7.75 -5.79 -2.96
C ALA A 46 9.09 -6.43 -3.36
N ALA A 47 10.17 -5.66 -3.28
CA ALA A 47 11.44 -5.99 -3.95
C ALA A 47 12.56 -6.39 -2.97
N GLY A 48 12.40 -6.19 -1.66
CA GLY A 48 13.40 -6.62 -0.69
C GLY A 48 13.45 -5.73 0.54
N ARG A 49 13.85 -6.39 1.64
CA ARG A 49 14.08 -5.89 3.01
C ARG A 49 13.22 -4.68 3.39
N THR A 50 12.30 -4.91 4.32
CA THR A 50 11.65 -3.89 5.16
C THR A 50 12.65 -3.03 5.96
N SER A 51 13.92 -2.96 5.57
CA SER A 51 15.01 -2.28 6.27
C SER A 51 14.83 -0.77 6.26
N LEU A 52 14.21 -0.16 5.25
CA LEU A 52 14.06 1.31 5.20
C LEU A 52 13.24 1.89 6.37
N TRP A 53 12.41 1.09 7.03
CA TRP A 53 11.64 1.54 8.19
C TRP A 53 12.46 1.60 9.48
N ASN A 54 13.55 0.83 9.59
CA ASN A 54 14.31 0.67 10.83
C ASN A 54 15.81 0.99 10.68
N VAL A 55 16.23 1.68 9.61
CA VAL A 55 17.58 2.24 9.52
C VAL A 55 17.62 3.56 10.28
N GLU A 56 18.47 3.62 11.30
CA GLU A 56 18.82 4.85 12.01
C GLU A 56 19.25 5.94 11.03
N PRO A 57 19.05 7.24 11.36
CA PRO A 57 19.60 8.33 10.57
C PRO A 57 21.12 8.16 10.39
N GLY A 58 21.60 8.14 9.14
CA GLY A 58 23.01 7.97 8.84
C GLY A 58 23.30 7.60 7.39
N PRO A 59 24.59 7.43 7.02
CA PRO A 59 25.02 7.14 5.65
C PRO A 59 24.29 5.93 5.03
N ALA A 60 24.10 4.88 5.83
CA ALA A 60 23.40 3.66 5.41
C ALA A 60 21.92 3.89 5.05
N ARG A 61 21.26 4.93 5.59
CA ARG A 61 19.89 5.32 5.19
C ARG A 61 19.89 6.13 3.89
N ALA A 62 20.92 6.93 3.65
CA ALA A 62 21.00 7.79 2.46
C ALA A 62 21.31 7.00 1.17
N GLU A 63 21.96 5.85 1.31
CA GLU A 63 22.36 4.96 0.21
C GLU A 63 21.31 3.88 -0.14
N ALA A 64 20.28 3.72 0.70
CA ALA A 64 19.21 2.72 0.55
C ALA A 64 17.99 3.29 -0.19
#